data_AF-A0A2V6BUY2-F1
#
_entry.id   AF-A0A2V6BUY2-F1
#
_cell.length_a   1.000
_cell.length_b   1.000
_cell.length_c   1.000
_cell.angle_alpha   90.00
_cell.angle_beta   90.00
_cell.angle_gamma   90.00
#
_symmetry.space_group_name_H-M   'P 1'
#
loop_
_entity.id
_entity.type
_entity.pdbx_description
1 polymer ?
#
loop_
_entity_poly.entity_id
_entity_poly.type
_entity_poly.pdbx_seq_one_letter_code
_entity_poly.pdbx_strand_id
1 'polypeptide(L)'
;MPLADSLIKSSADFSGITEPNQRQQISSAARAQLSQLGAERKPGQRSLYAAVNPIAEECFRDCEFEINETMLGQVVTDAEPWIDFWRDNYAFVASRVAAGLRLVLDKVGKNALPLPAFLRACETARLPLTGPGLVALAVMAFQETKAAFRERLKPHAHLSEYELTVADCHFVRENFSYQKFDEFTFPSADLQLAAKSPDAISRGEYRWIVSELHPAAATLHHCMYWSCPDHAALSRALQSSTSGKPFFHFGFFAADFTAHTTVRIFDALPEQAIFASPQRGNPRWHSVSPAQAEVFIAEDGDVALRASGQYLGSFARNWIIPLGFHPFQFGLAPQTPRLRCGRVIVQRRSWTVSSEEMGGGNFSGLSPELVLAVERLRAAKDWPRFVYIRPTEQALRRSGAEGRDKDTKPVFIDLESYLFLEIFHRWLSKAGELEITEMLPAPDDLWWQEADGRRTFELRTLIVPR
;
A
#
# COMPACT_ATOMS: atom_id res chain seq x y z
N MET A 1 -22.46 -6.63 27.03
CA MET A 1 -22.95 -7.81 26.27
C MET A 1 -22.05 -8.94 26.73
N PRO A 2 -22.54 -10.00 27.40
CA PRO A 2 -21.69 -10.93 28.16
C PRO A 2 -20.49 -11.48 27.39
N LEU A 3 -20.66 -11.74 26.09
CA LEU A 3 -19.57 -12.18 25.22
C LEU A 3 -18.52 -11.08 24.93
N ALA A 4 -18.96 -9.85 24.65
CA ALA A 4 -18.03 -8.74 24.43
C ALA A 4 -17.20 -8.48 25.70
N ASP A 5 -17.84 -8.56 26.86
CA ASP A 5 -17.18 -8.40 28.16
C ASP A 5 -16.16 -9.54 28.40
N SER A 6 -16.49 -10.78 28.00
CA SER A 6 -15.57 -11.94 28.02
C SER A 6 -14.38 -11.79 27.05
N LEU A 7 -14.61 -11.27 25.84
CA LEU A 7 -13.53 -11.04 24.87
C LEU A 7 -12.60 -9.92 25.34
N ILE A 8 -13.14 -8.84 25.91
CA ILE A 8 -12.35 -7.77 26.53
C ILE A 8 -11.48 -8.33 27.66
N LYS A 9 -12.07 -9.17 28.53
CA LYS A 9 -11.32 -9.85 29.59
C LYS A 9 -10.20 -10.72 29.00
N SER A 10 -10.47 -11.46 27.93
CA SER A 10 -9.45 -12.29 27.26
C SER A 10 -8.29 -11.45 26.73
N SER A 11 -8.55 -10.28 26.15
CA SER A 11 -7.50 -9.35 25.72
C SER A 11 -6.68 -8.80 26.89
N ALA A 12 -7.32 -8.46 28.02
CA ALA A 12 -6.64 -7.99 29.22
C ALA A 12 -5.80 -9.09 29.90
N ASP A 13 -6.33 -10.31 29.99
CA ASP A 13 -5.60 -11.46 30.51
C ASP A 13 -4.40 -11.79 29.60
N PHE A 14 -4.56 -11.68 28.29
CA PHE A 14 -3.48 -11.93 27.32
C PHE A 14 -2.33 -10.92 27.47
N SER A 15 -2.64 -9.63 27.65
CA SER A 15 -1.61 -8.59 27.77
C SER A 15 -0.83 -8.68 29.09
N GLY A 16 -1.46 -9.15 30.18
CA GLY A 16 -0.83 -9.32 31.49
C GLY A 16 0.09 -10.54 31.63
N ILE A 17 0.12 -11.44 30.64
CA ILE A 17 0.90 -12.69 30.68
C ILE A 17 2.06 -12.59 29.70
N THR A 18 3.23 -13.13 30.05
CA THR A 18 4.40 -13.22 29.15
C THR A 18 4.64 -14.65 28.64
N GLU A 19 4.18 -15.67 29.39
CA GLU A 19 4.39 -17.08 29.07
C GLU A 19 3.67 -17.51 27.77
N PRO A 20 4.40 -17.95 26.73
CA PRO A 20 3.82 -18.23 25.41
C PRO A 20 2.67 -19.26 25.44
N ASN A 21 2.82 -20.32 26.25
CA ASN A 21 1.81 -21.39 26.35
C ASN A 21 0.49 -20.89 26.93
N GLN A 22 0.54 -19.98 27.91
CA GLN A 22 -0.66 -19.40 28.53
C GLN A 22 -1.34 -18.40 27.58
N ARG A 23 -0.56 -17.54 26.90
CA ARG A 23 -1.05 -16.67 25.83
C ARG A 23 -1.78 -17.47 24.74
N GLN A 24 -1.24 -18.62 24.35
CA GLN A 24 -1.86 -19.51 23.37
C GLN A 24 -3.18 -20.12 23.86
N GLN A 25 -3.29 -20.46 25.15
CA GLN A 25 -4.55 -20.94 25.75
C GLN A 25 -5.65 -19.87 25.71
N ILE A 26 -5.33 -18.63 26.10
CA ILE A 26 -6.28 -17.50 26.06
C ILE A 26 -6.75 -17.24 24.62
N SER A 27 -5.82 -17.17 23.67
CA SER A 27 -6.15 -17.00 22.26
C SER A 27 -7.05 -18.12 21.73
N SER A 28 -6.84 -19.37 22.17
CA SER A 28 -7.65 -20.51 21.75
C SER A 28 -9.05 -20.46 22.35
N ALA A 29 -9.19 -20.06 23.62
CA ALA A 29 -10.48 -19.87 24.26
C ALA A 29 -11.30 -18.75 23.59
N ALA A 30 -10.66 -17.61 23.31
CA ALA A 30 -11.31 -16.49 22.62
C ALA A 30 -11.74 -16.87 21.19
N ARG A 31 -10.93 -17.68 20.46
CA ARG A 31 -11.36 -18.25 19.16
C ARG A 31 -12.58 -19.15 19.30
N ALA A 32 -12.60 -20.04 20.29
CA ALA A 32 -13.74 -20.94 20.50
C ALA A 32 -15.04 -20.16 20.79
N GLN A 33 -14.96 -19.08 21.56
CA GLN A 33 -16.08 -18.18 21.81
C GLN A 33 -16.59 -17.49 20.53
N LEU A 34 -15.68 -17.01 19.67
CA LEU A 34 -16.03 -16.41 18.38
C LEU A 34 -16.61 -17.44 17.39
N SER A 35 -16.10 -18.67 17.38
CA SER A 35 -16.63 -19.77 16.56
C SER A 35 -18.11 -20.07 16.89
N GLN A 36 -18.52 -19.98 18.16
CA GLN A 36 -19.92 -20.16 18.56
C GLN A 36 -20.87 -19.11 17.93
N LEU A 37 -20.35 -17.98 17.46
CA LEU A 37 -21.09 -16.97 16.70
C LEU A 37 -21.00 -17.13 15.18
N GLY A 38 -20.41 -18.22 14.69
CA GLY A 38 -20.18 -18.45 13.27
C GLY A 38 -18.96 -17.71 12.71
N ALA A 39 -18.09 -17.15 13.56
CA ALA A 39 -16.82 -16.54 13.13
C ALA A 39 -15.69 -17.58 13.01
N GLU A 40 -16.00 -18.73 12.42
CA GLU A 40 -15.04 -19.82 12.25
C GLU A 40 -14.04 -19.52 11.14
N ARG A 41 -12.79 -19.97 11.34
CA ARG A 41 -11.77 -19.92 10.28
C ARG A 41 -12.20 -20.84 9.14
N LYS A 42 -12.37 -20.28 7.94
CA LYS A 42 -12.56 -21.08 6.73
C LYS A 42 -11.24 -21.74 6.32
N PRO A 43 -11.12 -23.09 6.32
CA PRO A 43 -9.91 -23.76 5.87
C PRO A 43 -9.61 -23.41 4.41
N GLY A 44 -8.33 -23.22 4.07
CA GLY A 44 -7.91 -22.93 2.69
C GLY A 44 -7.90 -21.45 2.29
N GLN A 45 -8.39 -20.52 3.12
CA GLN A 45 -8.14 -19.09 2.91
C GLN A 45 -6.64 -18.79 3.16
N ARG A 46 -5.91 -18.59 2.06
CA ARG A 46 -4.49 -18.16 2.05
C ARG A 46 -4.32 -16.64 2.10
N SER A 47 -5.37 -15.88 2.43
CA SER A 47 -5.20 -14.44 2.63
C SER A 47 -4.30 -14.22 3.84
N LEU A 48 -3.16 -13.56 3.62
CA LEU A 48 -2.16 -13.17 4.63
C LEU A 48 -2.78 -12.45 5.86
N TYR A 49 -3.99 -11.94 5.66
CA TYR A 49 -4.58 -10.88 6.43
C TYR A 49 -5.97 -11.23 7.00
N ALA A 50 -6.57 -12.37 6.62
CA ALA A 50 -7.82 -12.82 7.24
C ALA A 50 -7.62 -13.01 8.75
N ALA A 51 -8.12 -12.03 9.50
CA ALA A 51 -8.03 -12.00 10.94
C ALA A 51 -9.03 -13.00 11.51
N VAL A 52 -8.54 -14.19 11.81
CA VAL A 52 -9.17 -15.16 12.72
C VAL A 52 -8.51 -15.13 14.10
N ASN A 53 -7.68 -14.11 14.33
CA ASN A 53 -7.06 -13.84 15.62
C ASN A 53 -8.03 -12.97 16.43
N PRO A 54 -8.52 -13.47 17.56
CA PRO A 54 -9.48 -12.74 18.40
C PRO A 54 -8.83 -11.58 19.16
N ILE A 55 -7.50 -11.57 19.24
CA ILE A 55 -6.71 -10.62 20.01
C ILE A 55 -5.64 -10.06 19.08
N ALA A 56 -5.57 -8.74 19.02
CA ALA A 56 -4.54 -7.95 18.37
C ALA A 56 -3.72 -7.26 19.48
N GLU A 57 -2.40 -7.32 19.38
CA GLU A 57 -1.46 -6.61 20.26
C GLU A 57 -0.67 -5.64 19.38
N GLU A 58 -0.58 -4.39 19.81
CA GLU A 58 0.22 -3.35 19.16
C GLU A 58 1.33 -2.96 20.14
N CYS A 59 2.56 -2.88 19.64
CA CYS A 59 3.72 -2.52 20.46
C CYS A 59 3.93 -1.02 20.42
N PHE A 60 3.81 -0.38 21.59
CA PHE A 60 4.12 1.02 21.78
C PHE A 60 5.45 1.17 22.47
N ARG A 61 6.19 2.19 22.04
CA ARG A 61 7.40 2.61 22.71
C ARG A 61 7.36 4.11 22.85
N ASP A 62 7.47 4.56 24.08
CA ASP A 62 7.72 5.96 24.36
C ASP A 62 9.08 6.33 23.78
N CYS A 63 9.06 7.25 22.84
CA CYS A 63 10.27 7.83 22.26
C CYS A 63 10.04 9.32 22.02
N GLU A 64 11.08 10.11 22.25
CA GLU A 64 11.11 11.52 21.87
C GLU A 64 11.78 11.58 20.49
N PHE A 65 11.01 11.96 19.49
CA PHE A 65 11.49 12.15 18.12
C PHE A 65 11.22 13.57 17.68
N GLU A 66 12.31 14.32 17.47
CA GLU A 66 12.25 15.66 16.93
C GLU A 66 12.90 15.68 15.55
N ILE A 67 12.25 16.34 14.61
CA ILE A 67 12.78 16.54 13.27
C ILE A 67 12.55 17.98 12.83
N ASN A 68 13.54 18.53 12.15
CA ASN A 68 13.48 19.89 11.64
C ASN A 68 12.44 20.01 10.51
N GLU A 69 11.57 21.01 10.58
CA GLU A 69 10.52 21.24 9.57
C GLU A 69 11.08 21.53 8.16
N THR A 70 12.18 22.28 8.05
CA THR A 70 12.87 22.53 6.78
C THR A 70 13.37 21.22 6.15
N MET A 71 13.83 20.28 6.99
CA MET A 71 14.28 18.97 6.53
C MET A 71 13.12 18.11 6.00
N LEU A 72 11.94 18.17 6.61
CA LEU A 72 10.72 17.55 6.07
C LEU A 72 10.23 18.26 4.80
N GLY A 73 10.26 19.59 4.78
CA GLY A 73 9.90 20.43 3.63
C GLY A 73 10.78 20.17 2.40
N GLN A 74 12.01 19.69 2.60
CA GLN A 74 12.87 19.23 1.51
C GLN A 74 12.27 18.04 0.76
N VAL A 75 11.57 17.11 1.42
CA VAL A 75 10.94 15.98 0.72
C VAL A 75 9.89 16.49 -0.25
N VAL A 76 9.05 17.41 0.20
CA VAL A 76 8.00 18.02 -0.65
C VAL A 76 8.60 18.80 -1.81
N THR A 77 9.74 19.46 -1.61
CA THR A 77 10.40 20.29 -2.64
C THR A 77 11.17 19.45 -3.64
N ASP A 78 12.06 18.58 -3.17
CA ASP A 78 12.94 17.78 -4.03
C ASP A 78 12.13 16.69 -4.77
N ALA A 79 11.15 16.07 -4.11
CA ALA A 79 10.30 15.04 -4.72
C ALA A 79 8.98 15.59 -5.30
N GLU A 80 8.82 16.91 -5.44
CA GLU A 80 7.65 17.53 -6.06
C GLU A 80 7.29 16.87 -7.40
N PRO A 81 8.24 16.64 -8.34
CA PRO A 81 7.89 15.99 -9.61
C PRO A 81 7.30 14.59 -9.41
N TRP A 82 7.83 13.81 -8.46
CA TRP A 82 7.34 12.45 -8.17
C TRP A 82 5.95 12.46 -7.51
N ILE A 83 5.70 13.43 -6.62
CA ILE A 83 4.37 13.64 -6.01
C ILE A 83 3.36 14.06 -7.08
N ASP A 84 3.76 14.95 -8.00
CA ASP A 84 2.97 15.34 -9.16
C ASP A 84 2.67 14.16 -10.07
N PHE A 85 3.64 13.27 -10.28
CA PHE A 85 3.44 12.05 -11.06
C PHE A 85 2.41 11.12 -10.42
N TRP A 86 2.46 10.94 -9.09
CA TRP A 86 1.41 10.23 -8.35
C TRP A 86 0.03 10.88 -8.55
N ARG A 87 -0.07 12.21 -8.40
CA ARG A 87 -1.34 12.95 -8.53
C ARG A 87 -1.92 12.84 -9.93
N ASP A 88 -1.09 13.03 -10.96
CA ASP A 88 -1.49 12.87 -12.35
C ASP A 88 -1.92 11.44 -12.65
N ASN A 89 -1.20 10.44 -12.11
CA ASN A 89 -1.57 9.05 -12.27
C ASN A 89 -2.91 8.73 -11.62
N TYR A 90 -3.16 9.23 -10.41
CA TYR A 90 -4.46 9.12 -9.78
C TYR A 90 -5.53 9.68 -10.72
N ALA A 91 -5.40 10.94 -11.15
CA ALA A 91 -6.41 11.60 -11.96
C ALA A 91 -6.67 10.87 -13.29
N PHE A 92 -5.60 10.38 -13.93
CA PHE A 92 -5.70 9.55 -15.13
C PHE A 92 -6.46 8.24 -14.86
N VAL A 93 -6.07 7.49 -13.82
CA VAL A 93 -6.70 6.23 -13.43
C VAL A 93 -8.18 6.44 -13.09
N ALA A 94 -8.50 7.48 -12.32
CA ALA A 94 -9.86 7.87 -11.99
C ALA A 94 -10.68 8.17 -13.25
N SER A 95 -10.12 8.83 -14.25
CA SER A 95 -10.82 9.09 -15.52
C SER A 95 -11.20 7.80 -16.25
N ARG A 96 -10.32 6.78 -16.23
CA ARG A 96 -10.60 5.46 -16.81
C ARG A 96 -11.67 4.71 -16.02
N VAL A 97 -11.63 4.80 -14.69
CA VAL A 97 -12.65 4.23 -13.81
C VAL A 97 -14.02 4.87 -14.09
N ALA A 98 -14.09 6.21 -14.13
CA ALA A 98 -15.32 6.93 -14.44
C ALA A 98 -15.89 6.53 -15.81
N ALA A 99 -15.05 6.45 -16.85
CA ALA A 99 -15.46 6.00 -18.17
C ALA A 99 -16.01 4.56 -18.15
N GLY A 100 -15.36 3.64 -17.43
CA GLY A 100 -15.83 2.26 -17.27
C GLY A 100 -17.19 2.17 -16.56
N LEU A 101 -17.38 2.94 -15.49
CA LEU A 101 -18.64 3.02 -14.75
C LEU A 101 -19.77 3.64 -15.59
N ARG A 102 -19.45 4.68 -16.37
CA ARG A 102 -20.39 5.33 -17.28
C ARG A 102 -20.91 4.36 -18.34
N LEU A 103 -20.04 3.55 -18.92
CA LEU A 103 -20.44 2.50 -19.87
C LEU A 103 -21.44 1.49 -19.26
N VAL A 104 -21.32 1.19 -17.96
CA VAL A 104 -22.30 0.33 -17.28
C VAL A 104 -23.63 1.05 -17.13
N LEU A 105 -23.62 2.31 -16.71
CA LEU A 105 -24.84 3.11 -16.52
C LEU A 105 -25.58 3.36 -17.84
N ASP A 106 -24.85 3.75 -18.90
CA ASP A 106 -25.39 3.98 -20.25
C ASP A 106 -26.05 2.71 -20.83
N LYS A 107 -25.46 1.53 -20.58
CA LYS A 107 -26.05 0.24 -21.00
C LYS A 107 -27.38 -0.08 -20.34
N VAL A 108 -27.65 0.46 -19.15
CA VAL A 108 -28.95 0.30 -18.48
C VAL A 108 -30.01 1.23 -19.10
N GLY A 109 -29.60 2.24 -19.86
CA GLY A 109 -30.50 3.15 -20.59
C GLY A 109 -31.24 4.14 -19.68
N LYS A 110 -30.69 4.45 -18.50
CA LYS A 110 -31.27 5.38 -17.53
C LYS A 110 -30.25 6.43 -17.12
N ASN A 111 -30.70 7.69 -16.99
CA ASN A 111 -29.85 8.81 -16.57
C ASN A 111 -29.47 8.77 -15.08
N ALA A 112 -30.24 8.04 -14.28
CA ALA A 112 -29.94 7.78 -12.87
C ALA A 112 -30.52 6.43 -12.43
N LEU A 113 -29.91 5.80 -11.43
CA LEU A 113 -30.32 4.51 -10.86
C LEU A 113 -30.20 4.54 -9.34
N PRO A 114 -31.12 3.92 -8.58
CA PRO A 114 -30.88 3.65 -7.17
C PRO A 114 -29.57 2.88 -6.97
N LEU A 115 -28.79 3.20 -5.93
CA LEU A 115 -27.48 2.60 -5.67
C LEU A 115 -27.49 1.05 -5.72
N PRO A 116 -28.44 0.34 -5.07
CA PRO A 116 -28.51 -1.12 -5.17
C PRO A 116 -28.70 -1.64 -6.60
N ALA A 117 -29.45 -0.91 -7.44
CA ALA A 117 -29.68 -1.30 -8.82
C ALA A 117 -28.40 -1.10 -9.67
N PHE A 118 -27.66 -0.01 -9.44
CA PHE A 118 -26.37 0.21 -10.09
C PHE A 118 -25.33 -0.83 -9.67
N LEU A 119 -25.19 -1.12 -8.38
CA LEU A 119 -24.28 -2.16 -7.89
C LEU A 119 -24.58 -3.53 -8.54
N ARG A 120 -25.86 -3.90 -8.66
CA ARG A 120 -26.28 -5.12 -9.36
C ARG A 120 -25.98 -5.09 -10.86
N ALA A 121 -26.12 -3.94 -11.52
CA ALA A 121 -25.73 -3.78 -12.92
C ALA A 121 -24.22 -3.97 -13.10
N CYS A 122 -23.40 -3.43 -12.19
CA CYS A 122 -21.95 -3.64 -12.18
C CYS A 122 -21.60 -5.12 -11.95
N GLU A 123 -22.24 -5.81 -11.00
CA GLU A 123 -22.07 -7.27 -10.82
C GLU A 123 -22.41 -8.06 -12.09
N THR A 124 -23.52 -7.71 -12.75
CA THR A 124 -23.95 -8.35 -14.03
C THR A 124 -22.91 -8.13 -15.13
N ALA A 125 -22.26 -6.97 -15.13
CA ALA A 125 -21.16 -6.63 -16.04
C ALA A 125 -19.80 -7.25 -15.61
N ARG A 126 -19.77 -8.14 -14.61
CA ARG A 126 -18.57 -8.74 -14.01
C ARG A 126 -17.61 -7.72 -13.39
N LEU A 127 -18.17 -6.64 -12.86
CA LEU A 127 -17.47 -5.54 -12.19
C LEU A 127 -18.03 -5.32 -10.77
N PRO A 128 -17.88 -6.26 -9.83
CA PRO A 128 -18.43 -6.11 -8.47
C PRO A 128 -17.71 -4.98 -7.72
N LEU A 129 -18.37 -3.82 -7.52
CA LEU A 129 -17.75 -2.64 -6.91
C LEU A 129 -17.50 -2.79 -5.41
N THR A 130 -18.31 -3.57 -4.72
CA THR A 130 -18.09 -3.94 -3.30
C THR A 130 -17.01 -5.01 -3.14
N GLY A 131 -16.56 -5.61 -4.25
CA GLY A 131 -15.44 -6.55 -4.33
C GLY A 131 -14.27 -5.95 -5.13
N PRO A 132 -13.58 -6.74 -5.97
CA PRO A 132 -12.38 -6.29 -6.65
C PRO A 132 -12.63 -5.34 -7.85
N GLY A 133 -13.87 -5.12 -8.28
CA GLY A 133 -14.18 -4.49 -9.57
C GLY A 133 -13.58 -3.10 -9.74
N LEU A 134 -13.75 -2.22 -8.75
CA LEU A 134 -13.23 -0.85 -8.81
C LEU A 134 -11.69 -0.85 -8.87
N VAL A 135 -11.06 -1.67 -8.01
CA VAL A 135 -9.60 -1.83 -7.96
C VAL A 135 -9.08 -2.44 -9.25
N ALA A 136 -9.78 -3.39 -9.86
CA ALA A 136 -9.39 -4.02 -11.12
C ALA A 136 -9.36 -3.03 -12.29
N LEU A 137 -10.35 -2.13 -12.40
CA LEU A 137 -10.31 -1.04 -13.38
C LEU A 137 -9.09 -0.14 -13.15
N ALA A 138 -8.80 0.19 -11.90
CA ALA A 138 -7.64 1.01 -11.55
C ALA A 138 -6.32 0.32 -11.88
N VAL A 139 -6.19 -0.98 -11.61
CA VAL A 139 -5.02 -1.81 -12.01
C VAL A 139 -4.81 -1.77 -13.51
N MET A 140 -5.87 -1.99 -14.30
CA MET A 140 -5.76 -1.99 -15.76
C MET A 140 -5.27 -0.64 -16.29
N ALA A 141 -5.84 0.47 -15.80
CA ALA A 141 -5.41 1.80 -16.19
C ALA A 141 -3.96 2.09 -15.78
N PHE A 142 -3.54 1.65 -14.59
CA PHE A 142 -2.17 1.87 -14.13
C PHE A 142 -1.12 1.13 -14.97
N GLN A 143 -1.46 -0.04 -15.54
CA GLN A 143 -0.54 -0.76 -16.42
C GLN A 143 -0.19 0.05 -17.69
N GLU A 144 -1.09 0.90 -18.19
CA GLU A 144 -0.79 1.84 -19.29
C GLU A 144 0.33 2.81 -18.87
N THR A 145 0.20 3.42 -17.69
CA THR A 145 1.22 4.32 -17.13
C THR A 145 2.52 3.59 -16.87
N LYS A 146 2.47 2.38 -16.29
CA LYS A 146 3.69 1.58 -16.03
C LYS A 146 4.43 1.27 -17.32
N ALA A 147 3.73 0.84 -18.36
CA ALA A 147 4.34 0.54 -19.65
C ALA A 147 5.02 1.78 -20.24
N ALA A 148 4.30 2.91 -20.29
CA ALA A 148 4.83 4.15 -20.84
C ALA A 148 6.03 4.71 -20.06
N PHE A 149 6.00 4.71 -18.72
CA PHE A 149 7.14 5.17 -17.92
C PHE A 149 8.35 4.25 -18.06
N ARG A 150 8.13 2.93 -18.14
CA ARG A 150 9.22 1.97 -18.38
C ARG A 150 9.93 2.25 -19.71
N GLU A 151 9.19 2.54 -20.79
CA GLU A 151 9.80 2.95 -22.06
C GLU A 151 10.69 4.19 -21.90
N ARG A 152 10.24 5.16 -21.10
CA ARG A 152 11.02 6.37 -20.81
C ARG A 152 12.30 6.10 -20.04
N LEU A 153 12.28 5.12 -19.13
CA LEU A 153 13.46 4.75 -18.34
C LEU A 153 14.47 3.88 -19.09
N LYS A 154 14.08 3.20 -20.19
CA LYS A 154 14.97 2.28 -20.93
C LYS A 154 16.35 2.84 -21.28
N PRO A 155 16.49 4.09 -21.78
CA PRO A 155 17.80 4.67 -22.10
C PRO A 155 18.75 4.73 -20.89
N HIS A 156 18.19 4.78 -19.67
CA HIS A 156 18.92 4.94 -18.42
C HIS A 156 19.10 3.62 -17.66
N ALA A 157 18.59 2.50 -18.19
CA ALA A 157 18.60 1.20 -17.51
C ALA A 157 20.01 0.70 -17.15
N HIS A 158 21.05 1.14 -17.87
CA HIS A 158 22.43 0.74 -17.65
C HIS A 158 23.10 1.45 -16.44
N LEU A 159 22.49 2.51 -15.92
CA LEU A 159 23.03 3.29 -14.81
C LEU A 159 22.80 2.57 -13.47
N SER A 160 23.63 2.88 -12.47
CA SER A 160 23.38 2.47 -11.08
C SER A 160 22.36 3.38 -10.40
N GLU A 161 22.34 4.66 -10.76
CA GLU A 161 21.44 5.70 -10.26
C GLU A 161 21.07 6.67 -11.38
N TYR A 162 19.82 7.14 -11.41
CA TYR A 162 19.30 8.11 -12.36
C TYR A 162 18.50 9.19 -11.63
N GLU A 163 18.81 10.45 -11.93
CA GLU A 163 18.05 11.61 -11.46
C GLU A 163 16.91 11.88 -12.44
N LEU A 164 15.68 11.72 -11.97
CA LEU A 164 14.49 11.99 -12.77
C LEU A 164 14.40 13.48 -13.04
N THR A 165 14.16 13.82 -14.30
CA THR A 165 13.83 15.19 -14.70
C THR A 165 12.36 15.48 -14.39
N VAL A 166 12.00 16.76 -14.35
CA VAL A 166 10.59 17.18 -14.26
C VAL A 166 9.78 16.58 -15.42
N ALA A 167 10.35 16.62 -16.63
CA ALA A 167 9.75 16.02 -17.80
C ALA A 167 9.44 14.56 -17.55
N ASP A 168 10.40 13.75 -17.06
CA ASP A 168 10.23 12.32 -16.78
C ASP A 168 8.96 12.03 -15.99
N CYS A 169 8.73 12.79 -14.92
CA CYS A 169 7.59 12.64 -14.02
C CYS A 169 6.29 13.23 -14.58
N HIS A 170 6.34 14.29 -15.39
CA HIS A 170 5.17 14.95 -15.98
C HIS A 170 4.66 14.26 -17.26
N PHE A 171 5.17 13.08 -17.60
CA PHE A 171 4.75 12.40 -18.84
C PHE A 171 3.25 12.10 -18.88
N VAL A 172 2.59 11.85 -17.74
CA VAL A 172 1.17 11.51 -17.72
C VAL A 172 0.34 12.70 -18.21
N ARG A 173 0.58 13.90 -17.66
CA ARG A 173 -0.07 15.14 -18.14
C ARG A 173 0.28 15.51 -19.58
N GLU A 174 1.44 15.10 -20.08
CA GLU A 174 1.88 15.37 -21.45
C GLU A 174 1.25 14.42 -22.49
N ASN A 175 1.01 13.16 -22.12
CA ASN A 175 0.67 12.09 -23.07
C ASN A 175 -0.79 11.59 -22.96
N PHE A 176 -1.50 11.92 -21.90
CA PHE A 176 -2.87 11.45 -21.68
C PHE A 176 -3.83 12.60 -21.41
N SER A 177 -5.06 12.46 -21.92
CA SER A 177 -6.17 13.38 -21.60
C SER A 177 -6.98 12.82 -20.44
N TYR A 178 -7.13 13.63 -19.39
CA TYR A 178 -7.90 13.32 -18.19
C TYR A 178 -8.29 14.61 -17.46
N GLN A 179 -9.33 14.54 -16.64
CA GLN A 179 -9.74 15.66 -15.80
C GLN A 179 -8.88 15.71 -14.54
N LYS A 180 -8.31 16.89 -14.24
CA LYS A 180 -7.64 17.14 -12.96
C LYS A 180 -8.66 17.41 -11.86
N PHE A 181 -8.36 16.90 -10.67
CA PHE A 181 -9.10 17.11 -9.43
C PHE A 181 -8.13 16.89 -8.26
N ASP A 182 -8.51 17.24 -7.04
CA ASP A 182 -7.61 17.21 -5.89
C ASP A 182 -8.01 16.20 -4.81
N GLU A 183 -9.28 15.79 -4.76
CA GLU A 183 -9.85 14.84 -3.80
C GLU A 183 -9.01 13.55 -3.70
N PHE A 184 -8.39 13.33 -2.53
CA PHE A 184 -7.50 12.21 -2.18
C PHE A 184 -6.25 12.03 -3.05
N THR A 185 -5.91 13.01 -3.90
CA THR A 185 -4.80 12.86 -4.85
C THR A 185 -3.42 12.93 -4.19
N PHE A 186 -3.30 13.57 -3.02
CA PHE A 186 -2.03 13.64 -2.30
C PHE A 186 -1.77 12.32 -1.55
N PRO A 187 -0.55 11.75 -1.65
CA PRO A 187 -0.24 10.47 -1.05
C PRO A 187 0.04 10.59 0.45
N SER A 188 -0.16 9.48 1.14
CA SER A 188 0.58 9.20 2.37
C SER A 188 1.92 8.57 1.99
N ALA A 189 3.03 9.17 2.41
CA ALA A 189 4.36 8.70 2.07
C ALA A 189 5.03 8.03 3.28
N ASP A 190 5.54 6.84 3.06
CA ASP A 190 6.44 6.16 3.99
C ASP A 190 7.86 6.63 3.73
N LEU A 191 8.44 7.30 4.73
CA LEU A 191 9.74 7.95 4.61
C LEU A 191 10.77 7.26 5.51
N GLN A 192 11.94 7.00 4.93
CA GLN A 192 13.14 6.62 5.67
C GLN A 192 14.24 7.63 5.43
N LEU A 193 15.18 7.69 6.36
CA LEU A 193 16.34 8.56 6.29
C LEU A 193 17.61 7.72 6.37
N ALA A 194 18.47 7.84 5.36
CA ALA A 194 19.79 7.23 5.34
C ALA A 194 20.85 8.26 5.73
N ALA A 195 21.57 7.97 6.83
CA ALA A 195 22.68 8.79 7.32
C ALA A 195 23.58 7.96 8.25
N LYS A 196 24.85 8.35 8.41
CA LYS A 196 25.77 7.64 9.31
C LYS A 196 25.47 7.85 10.79
N SER A 197 24.96 9.03 11.15
CA SER A 197 24.68 9.45 12.53
C SER A 197 23.81 10.71 12.55
N PRO A 198 23.24 11.07 13.72
CA PRO A 198 22.60 12.38 13.92
C PRO A 198 23.51 13.56 13.53
N ASP A 199 24.81 13.53 13.87
CA ASP A 199 25.74 14.61 13.49
C ASP A 199 25.90 14.75 11.97
N ALA A 200 25.88 13.63 11.23
CA ALA A 200 25.89 13.65 9.77
C ALA A 200 24.62 14.32 9.22
N ILE A 201 23.47 14.05 9.85
CA ILE A 201 22.20 14.71 9.50
C ILE A 201 22.32 16.23 9.71
N SER A 202 22.86 16.67 10.85
CA SER A 202 23.05 18.09 11.16
C SER A 202 24.00 18.80 10.19
N ARG A 203 24.97 18.08 9.59
CA ARG A 203 25.84 18.61 8.52
C ARG A 203 25.23 18.54 7.12
N GLY A 204 24.02 18.01 6.97
CA GLY A 204 23.38 17.83 5.67
C GLY A 204 23.89 16.62 4.88
N GLU A 205 24.52 15.64 5.54
CA GLU A 205 25.07 14.41 4.94
C GLU A 205 24.04 13.27 5.07
N TYR A 206 22.91 13.40 4.38
CA TYR A 206 21.83 12.41 4.41
C TYR A 206 21.11 12.28 3.06
N ARG A 207 20.34 11.20 2.92
CA ARG A 207 19.36 11.00 1.84
C ARG A 207 18.01 10.65 2.41
N TRP A 208 16.97 11.27 1.87
CA TRP A 208 15.60 10.82 2.08
C TRP A 208 15.30 9.66 1.16
N ILE A 209 14.47 8.74 1.60
CA ILE A 209 13.99 7.61 0.81
C ILE A 209 12.47 7.56 0.97
N VAL A 210 11.76 7.67 -0.14
CA VAL A 210 10.35 7.29 -0.21
C VAL A 210 10.33 5.78 -0.35
N SER A 211 9.99 5.09 0.73
CA SER A 211 9.85 3.63 0.72
C SER A 211 8.65 3.20 -0.11
N GLU A 212 7.51 3.86 0.11
CA GLU A 212 6.25 3.57 -0.55
C GLU A 212 5.34 4.80 -0.52
N LEU A 213 4.50 4.95 -1.55
CA LEU A 213 3.39 5.90 -1.57
C LEU A 213 2.07 5.15 -1.46
N HIS A 214 1.21 5.62 -0.57
CA HIS A 214 -0.08 5.04 -0.25
C HIS A 214 -1.21 6.07 -0.46
N PRO A 215 -2.47 5.63 -0.58
CA PRO A 215 -3.60 6.55 -0.42
C PRO A 215 -3.53 7.29 0.92
N ALA A 216 -3.95 8.56 0.95
CA ALA A 216 -3.99 9.39 2.16
C ALA A 216 -4.62 8.69 3.37
N ALA A 217 -5.68 7.92 3.13
CA ALA A 217 -6.41 7.14 4.14
C ALA A 217 -5.55 6.06 4.83
N ALA A 218 -4.38 5.68 4.32
CA ALA A 218 -3.49 4.72 4.96
C ALA A 218 -2.96 5.19 6.33
N THR A 219 -2.89 6.50 6.55
CA THR A 219 -2.60 7.10 7.88
C THR A 219 -3.67 6.79 8.93
N LEU A 220 -4.87 6.39 8.48
CA LEU A 220 -5.99 6.01 9.33
C LEU A 220 -6.08 4.52 9.59
N HIS A 221 -5.08 3.73 9.18
CA HIS A 221 -4.97 2.35 9.64
C HIS A 221 -5.01 2.31 11.16
N HIS A 222 -5.70 1.29 11.67
CA HIS A 222 -6.10 1.17 13.06
C HIS A 222 -4.95 1.41 14.05
N CYS A 223 -3.82 0.75 13.83
CA CYS A 223 -2.62 0.86 14.66
C CYS A 223 -2.03 2.28 14.68
N MET A 224 -2.17 3.05 13.61
CA MET A 224 -1.67 4.42 13.53
C MET A 224 -2.68 5.40 14.15
N TYR A 225 -3.96 5.25 13.80
CA TYR A 225 -5.00 6.19 14.23
C TYR A 225 -5.22 6.14 15.75
N TRP A 226 -5.30 4.96 16.36
CA TRP A 226 -5.48 4.84 17.81
C TRP A 226 -4.33 5.42 18.62
N SER A 227 -3.14 5.42 18.04
CA SER A 227 -1.89 5.82 18.67
C SER A 227 -1.54 7.27 18.40
N CYS A 228 -2.33 7.94 17.57
CA CYS A 228 -2.15 9.34 17.24
C CYS A 228 -2.49 10.21 18.47
N PRO A 229 -1.54 11.00 19.00
CA PRO A 229 -1.78 11.82 20.19
C PRO A 229 -2.68 13.04 19.92
N ASP A 230 -2.81 13.47 18.65
CA ASP A 230 -3.64 14.61 18.25
C ASP A 230 -4.53 14.24 17.06
N HIS A 231 -5.68 13.64 17.37
CA HIS A 231 -6.71 13.32 16.37
C HIS A 231 -7.23 14.56 15.64
N ALA A 232 -7.28 15.72 16.30
CA ALA A 232 -7.82 16.93 15.70
C ALA A 232 -6.89 17.48 14.62
N ALA A 233 -5.57 17.48 14.84
CA ALA A 233 -4.59 17.85 13.82
C ALA A 233 -4.60 16.87 12.64
N LEU A 234 -4.63 15.56 12.92
CA LEU A 234 -4.73 14.54 11.88
C LEU A 234 -6.01 14.70 11.03
N SER A 235 -7.15 14.93 11.67
CA SER A 235 -8.41 15.20 10.98
C SER A 235 -8.33 16.45 10.11
N ARG A 236 -7.81 17.58 10.60
CA ARG A 236 -7.63 18.80 9.79
C ARG A 236 -6.73 18.56 8.57
N ALA A 237 -5.63 17.84 8.76
CA ALA A 237 -4.73 17.49 7.66
C ALA A 237 -5.43 16.62 6.62
N LEU A 238 -6.21 15.62 7.02
CA LEU A 238 -6.96 14.77 6.10
C LEU A 238 -8.13 15.49 5.42
N GLN A 239 -8.79 16.44 6.08
CA GLN A 239 -9.83 17.26 5.47
C GLN A 239 -9.29 18.06 4.28
N SER A 240 -8.05 18.55 4.35
CA SER A 240 -7.42 19.21 3.21
C SER A 240 -7.31 18.29 1.98
N SER A 241 -7.11 16.98 2.20
CA SER A 241 -7.02 16.00 1.11
C SER A 241 -8.35 15.79 0.38
N THR A 242 -9.50 16.08 1.01
CA THR A 242 -10.81 15.95 0.34
C THR A 242 -11.22 17.21 -0.41
N SER A 243 -10.45 18.31 -0.30
CA SER A 243 -10.82 19.63 -0.84
C SER A 243 -12.23 20.07 -0.41
N GLY A 244 -12.63 19.69 0.81
CA GLY A 244 -13.97 19.97 1.36
C GLY A 244 -15.12 19.21 0.69
N LYS A 245 -14.85 18.27 -0.23
CA LYS A 245 -15.87 17.49 -0.91
C LYS A 245 -16.31 16.29 -0.06
N PRO A 246 -17.60 15.90 -0.12
CA PRO A 246 -18.07 14.68 0.50
C PRO A 246 -17.61 13.45 -0.29
N PHE A 247 -17.50 12.32 0.39
CA PHE A 247 -17.29 11.01 -0.21
C PHE A 247 -18.11 9.98 0.55
N PHE A 248 -18.32 8.82 -0.06
CA PHE A 248 -19.23 7.82 0.50
C PHE A 248 -18.62 6.42 0.57
N HIS A 249 -19.12 5.64 1.53
CA HIS A 249 -18.92 4.21 1.64
C HIS A 249 -20.14 3.48 1.10
N PHE A 250 -19.93 2.59 0.15
CA PHE A 250 -21.00 1.85 -0.52
C PHE A 250 -20.89 0.32 -0.35
N GLY A 251 -20.07 -0.13 0.60
CA GLY A 251 -19.98 -1.55 0.96
C GLY A 251 -18.58 -2.16 0.91
N PHE A 252 -17.57 -1.45 0.36
CA PHE A 252 -16.17 -1.90 0.37
C PHE A 252 -15.54 -1.66 1.74
N PHE A 253 -15.35 -2.69 2.57
CA PHE A 253 -14.70 -2.54 3.87
C PHE A 253 -13.22 -2.93 3.79
N ALA A 254 -12.31 -1.99 4.06
CA ALA A 254 -10.91 -2.35 4.24
C ALA A 254 -10.67 -3.32 5.42
N ALA A 255 -11.60 -3.35 6.40
CA ALA A 255 -11.61 -4.34 7.46
C ALA A 255 -11.82 -5.78 6.95
N ASP A 256 -12.37 -5.96 5.75
CA ASP A 256 -12.46 -7.28 5.10
C ASP A 256 -11.07 -7.81 4.71
N PHE A 257 -10.03 -6.97 4.75
CA PHE A 257 -8.65 -7.38 4.61
C PHE A 257 -8.05 -7.83 5.94
N THR A 258 -7.99 -6.97 6.98
CA THR A 258 -7.58 -7.31 8.38
C THR A 258 -8.21 -6.35 9.39
N ALA A 259 -8.26 -6.76 10.66
CA ALA A 259 -8.55 -5.85 11.79
C ALA A 259 -7.49 -4.76 11.99
N HIS A 260 -6.18 -5.07 11.88
CA HIS A 260 -5.06 -4.13 12.04
C HIS A 260 -5.02 -3.03 10.96
N THR A 261 -5.59 -3.31 9.79
CA THR A 261 -5.68 -2.40 8.64
C THR A 261 -7.06 -1.78 8.51
N THR A 262 -7.91 -1.87 9.55
CA THR A 262 -9.18 -1.16 9.58
C THR A 262 -8.91 0.33 9.43
N VAL A 263 -9.49 0.96 8.41
CA VAL A 263 -9.33 2.40 8.15
C VAL A 263 -10.40 3.17 8.93
N ARG A 264 -9.99 4.06 9.84
CA ARG A 264 -10.88 4.82 10.73
C ARG A 264 -11.44 6.10 10.08
N ILE A 265 -11.86 6.00 8.81
CA ILE A 265 -12.25 7.14 7.97
C ILE A 265 -13.44 7.93 8.52
N PHE A 266 -14.45 7.26 9.08
CA PHE A 266 -15.64 7.91 9.65
C PHE A 266 -15.37 8.58 11.00
N ASP A 267 -14.34 8.15 11.72
CA ASP A 267 -13.94 8.80 12.97
C ASP A 267 -13.08 10.04 12.67
N ALA A 268 -12.23 9.96 11.64
CA ALA A 268 -11.34 11.05 11.25
C ALA A 268 -12.03 12.15 10.43
N LEU A 269 -13.01 11.81 9.58
CA LEU A 269 -13.70 12.73 8.66
C LEU A 269 -15.23 12.66 8.81
N PRO A 270 -15.79 12.90 10.00
CA PRO A 270 -17.21 12.68 10.27
C PRO A 270 -18.16 13.60 9.48
N GLU A 271 -17.66 14.74 9.00
CA GLU A 271 -18.44 15.71 8.21
C GLU A 271 -18.46 15.38 6.70
N GLN A 272 -17.37 14.82 6.18
CA GLN A 272 -17.22 14.50 4.75
C GLN A 272 -17.63 13.07 4.41
N ALA A 273 -17.49 12.13 5.36
CA ALA A 273 -17.72 10.71 5.14
C ALA A 273 -19.20 10.33 5.28
N ILE A 274 -19.78 9.79 4.21
CA ILE A 274 -21.19 9.40 4.14
C ILE A 274 -21.33 7.88 4.08
N PHE A 275 -22.08 7.29 5.00
CA PHE A 275 -22.35 5.86 5.00
C PHE A 275 -23.58 5.55 4.14
N ALA A 276 -23.37 4.96 2.97
CA ALA A 276 -24.42 4.60 2.00
C ALA A 276 -24.34 3.11 1.64
N SER A 277 -24.36 2.24 2.65
CA SER A 277 -24.20 0.78 2.50
C SER A 277 -25.35 0.01 3.16
N PRO A 278 -25.71 -1.19 2.67
CA PRO A 278 -26.68 -2.07 3.33
C PRO A 278 -26.14 -2.68 4.65
N GLN A 279 -24.83 -2.57 4.91
CA GLN A 279 -24.22 -3.02 6.16
C GLN A 279 -24.73 -2.21 7.35
N ARG A 280 -24.61 -2.76 8.57
CA ARG A 280 -24.93 -2.04 9.79
C ARG A 280 -23.83 -1.00 10.09
N GLY A 281 -24.14 0.28 9.89
CA GLY A 281 -23.27 1.38 10.28
C GLY A 281 -23.30 1.69 11.79
N ASN A 282 -22.37 2.52 12.25
CA ASN A 282 -22.46 3.12 13.57
C ASN A 282 -23.61 4.14 13.59
N PRO A 283 -24.50 4.15 14.61
CA PRO A 283 -25.61 5.11 14.69
C PRO A 283 -25.18 6.59 14.66
N ARG A 284 -23.92 6.90 14.97
CA ARG A 284 -23.37 8.26 14.95
C ARG A 284 -22.90 8.72 13.57
N TRP A 285 -22.76 7.81 12.59
CA TRP A 285 -22.28 8.19 11.26
C TRP A 285 -23.38 8.87 10.46
N HIS A 286 -22.99 9.89 9.68
CA HIS A 286 -23.90 10.44 8.68
C HIS A 286 -24.23 9.36 7.65
N SER A 287 -25.48 8.90 7.65
CA SER A 287 -25.91 7.72 6.91
C SER A 287 -27.07 8.07 5.97
N VAL A 288 -27.01 7.53 4.75
CA VAL A 288 -28.06 7.62 3.75
C VAL A 288 -28.49 6.20 3.39
N SER A 289 -29.80 5.94 3.36
CA SER A 289 -30.29 4.63 2.91
C SER A 289 -29.84 4.39 1.46
N PRO A 290 -29.21 3.24 1.14
CA PRO A 290 -28.83 2.94 -0.23
C PRO A 290 -30.00 3.05 -1.22
N ALA A 291 -31.22 2.71 -0.80
CA ALA A 291 -32.41 2.80 -1.64
C ALA A 291 -32.86 4.26 -1.93
N GLN A 292 -32.42 5.22 -1.11
CA GLN A 292 -32.69 6.66 -1.27
C GLN A 292 -31.55 7.39 -1.99
N ALA A 293 -30.41 6.72 -2.20
CA ALA A 293 -29.27 7.25 -2.92
C ALA A 293 -29.36 6.85 -4.40
N GLU A 294 -29.13 7.81 -5.28
CA GLU A 294 -29.13 7.65 -6.73
C GLU A 294 -27.73 7.82 -7.29
N VAL A 295 -27.32 6.89 -8.16
CA VAL A 295 -26.14 6.99 -8.99
C VAL A 295 -26.50 7.71 -10.27
N PHE A 296 -25.70 8.69 -10.67
CA PHE A 296 -25.93 9.52 -11.85
C PHE A 296 -24.61 9.91 -12.52
N ILE A 297 -24.70 10.43 -13.75
CA ILE A 297 -23.56 11.02 -14.47
C ILE A 297 -23.56 12.53 -14.19
N ALA A 298 -22.48 13.03 -13.60
CA ALA A 298 -22.27 14.46 -13.36
C ALA A 298 -21.95 15.22 -14.65
N GLU A 299 -22.01 16.55 -14.63
CA GLU A 299 -21.78 17.41 -15.81
C GLU A 299 -20.39 17.21 -16.43
N ASP A 300 -19.38 16.90 -15.61
CA ASP A 300 -18.02 16.60 -16.04
C ASP A 300 -17.83 15.15 -16.51
N GLY A 301 -18.90 14.36 -16.53
CA GLY A 301 -18.90 12.97 -16.99
C GLY A 301 -18.53 11.94 -15.93
N ASP A 302 -18.29 12.37 -14.68
CA ASP A 302 -18.02 11.48 -13.56
C ASP A 302 -19.28 10.69 -13.13
N VAL A 303 -19.08 9.51 -12.54
CA VAL A 303 -20.16 8.71 -11.98
C VAL A 303 -20.19 8.91 -10.47
N ALA A 304 -21.26 9.53 -10.00
CA ALA A 304 -21.37 10.02 -8.64
C ALA A 304 -22.65 9.55 -7.95
N LEU A 305 -22.70 9.73 -6.64
CA LEU A 305 -23.85 9.45 -5.80
C LEU A 305 -24.52 10.75 -5.34
N ARG A 306 -25.85 10.78 -5.30
CA ARG A 306 -26.63 11.86 -4.70
C ARG A 306 -27.80 11.33 -3.88
N ALA A 307 -28.32 12.12 -2.95
CA ALA A 307 -29.61 11.83 -2.29
C ALA A 307 -30.38 13.13 -2.06
N SER A 308 -31.68 13.13 -2.34
CA SER A 308 -32.54 14.33 -2.27
C SER A 308 -31.93 15.55 -2.98
N GLY A 309 -31.27 15.33 -4.13
CA GLY A 309 -30.61 16.38 -4.91
C GLY A 309 -29.22 16.81 -4.40
N GLN A 310 -28.78 16.35 -3.24
CA GLN A 310 -27.45 16.67 -2.69
C GLN A 310 -26.39 15.69 -3.18
N TYR A 311 -25.25 16.21 -3.64
CA TYR A 311 -24.08 15.43 -4.04
C TYR A 311 -23.42 14.76 -2.83
N LEU A 312 -23.18 13.45 -2.89
CA LEU A 312 -22.60 12.65 -1.81
C LEU A 312 -21.15 12.19 -2.10
N GLY A 313 -20.67 12.34 -3.32
CA GLY A 313 -19.31 11.98 -3.72
C GLY A 313 -19.22 11.23 -5.04
N SER A 314 -17.99 11.01 -5.48
CA SER A 314 -17.63 10.26 -6.70
C SER A 314 -17.20 8.83 -6.39
N PHE A 315 -17.51 7.89 -7.29
CA PHE A 315 -16.88 6.56 -7.25
C PHE A 315 -15.40 6.61 -7.66
N ALA A 316 -15.05 7.45 -8.62
CA ALA A 316 -13.71 7.55 -9.21
C ALA A 316 -12.76 8.50 -8.45
N ARG A 317 -13.29 9.35 -7.56
CA ARG A 317 -12.51 10.23 -6.67
C ARG A 317 -12.58 9.76 -5.21
N ASN A 318 -12.59 8.44 -5.03
CA ASN A 318 -12.68 7.80 -3.73
C ASN A 318 -11.29 7.30 -3.29
N TRP A 319 -10.96 7.39 -2.00
CA TRP A 319 -9.66 6.98 -1.43
C TRP A 319 -9.25 5.52 -1.72
N ILE A 320 -10.18 4.68 -2.18
CA ILE A 320 -9.94 3.29 -2.59
C ILE A 320 -9.17 3.19 -3.92
N ILE A 321 -9.25 4.20 -4.78
CA ILE A 321 -8.70 4.18 -6.15
C ILE A 321 -7.18 3.89 -6.17
N PRO A 322 -6.35 4.51 -5.31
CA PRO A 322 -4.93 4.18 -5.22
C PRO A 322 -4.59 2.74 -4.86
N LEU A 323 -5.52 1.96 -4.30
CA LEU A 323 -5.28 0.53 -4.08
C LEU A 323 -5.04 -0.24 -5.39
N GLY A 324 -5.53 0.28 -6.53
CA GLY A 324 -5.30 -0.33 -7.84
C GLY A 324 -3.94 -0.02 -8.46
N PHE A 325 -3.20 0.95 -7.93
CA PHE A 325 -1.85 1.27 -8.41
C PHE A 325 -0.79 1.20 -7.31
N HIS A 326 -1.10 0.47 -6.24
CA HIS A 326 -0.19 0.13 -5.16
C HIS A 326 0.41 -1.28 -5.38
N PRO A 327 1.73 -1.47 -5.28
CA PRO A 327 2.76 -0.45 -5.03
C PRO A 327 2.97 0.47 -6.24
N PHE A 328 3.28 1.74 -5.99
CA PHE A 328 3.58 2.73 -7.03
C PHE A 328 5.03 2.60 -7.50
N GLN A 329 5.27 1.57 -8.32
CA GLN A 329 6.59 1.11 -8.73
C GLN A 329 6.67 0.87 -10.25
N PHE A 330 7.86 1.13 -10.81
CA PHE A 330 8.14 1.09 -12.24
C PHE A 330 9.42 0.32 -12.59
N GLY A 331 9.67 -0.81 -11.91
CA GLY A 331 10.84 -1.65 -12.18
C GLY A 331 10.96 -2.10 -13.63
N LEU A 332 12.20 -2.13 -14.13
CA LEU A 332 12.68 -2.61 -15.42
C LEU A 332 13.44 -3.93 -15.26
N ALA A 333 13.28 -4.83 -16.22
CA ALA A 333 14.13 -6.01 -16.38
C ALA A 333 15.17 -5.75 -17.48
N PRO A 334 16.42 -6.26 -17.35
CA PRO A 334 16.91 -7.06 -16.22
C PRO A 334 17.36 -6.26 -15.00
N GLN A 335 17.40 -4.92 -15.10
CA GLN A 335 17.78 -4.05 -13.99
C GLN A 335 17.10 -2.68 -14.06
N THR A 336 16.91 -2.07 -12.90
CA THR A 336 16.42 -0.70 -12.73
C THR A 336 17.46 0.09 -11.94
N PRO A 337 17.89 1.29 -12.42
CA PRO A 337 18.71 2.18 -11.62
C PRO A 337 17.96 2.62 -10.37
N ARG A 338 18.69 3.03 -9.34
CA ARG A 338 18.10 3.82 -8.25
C ARG A 338 17.54 5.11 -8.83
N LEU A 339 16.27 5.40 -8.60
CA LEU A 339 15.62 6.63 -9.08
C LEU A 339 15.60 7.66 -7.97
N ARG A 340 15.95 8.91 -8.30
CA ARG A 340 15.92 10.02 -7.34
C ARG A 340 15.39 11.32 -7.94
N CYS A 341 14.87 12.17 -7.07
CA CYS A 341 14.60 13.58 -7.35
C CYS A 341 15.36 14.40 -6.32
N GLY A 342 16.36 15.19 -6.73
CA GLY A 342 17.22 15.92 -5.80
C GLY A 342 17.89 14.97 -4.79
N ARG A 343 17.63 15.19 -3.49
CA ARG A 343 18.14 14.31 -2.41
C ARG A 343 17.23 13.15 -2.03
N VAL A 344 16.08 13.02 -2.66
CA VAL A 344 15.06 12.02 -2.32
C VAL A 344 15.17 10.84 -3.28
N ILE A 345 15.49 9.67 -2.75
CA ILE A 345 15.38 8.41 -3.48
C ILE A 345 13.90 8.03 -3.55
N VAL A 346 13.36 7.88 -4.76
CA VAL A 346 11.94 7.55 -4.98
C VAL A 346 11.74 6.10 -5.41
N GLN A 347 12.80 5.42 -5.86
CA GLN A 347 12.80 3.98 -6.08
C GLN A 347 14.21 3.41 -5.88
N ARG A 348 14.31 2.30 -5.17
CA ARG A 348 15.58 1.58 -4.94
C ARG A 348 16.08 0.92 -6.24
N ARG A 349 17.40 0.72 -6.36
CA ARG A 349 18.00 -0.09 -7.42
C ARG A 349 17.49 -1.53 -7.31
N SER A 350 17.13 -2.11 -8.45
CA SER A 350 16.65 -3.49 -8.50
C SER A 350 17.15 -4.24 -9.72
N TRP A 351 17.08 -5.57 -9.64
CA TRP A 351 17.50 -6.50 -10.67
C TRP A 351 16.49 -7.64 -10.76
N THR A 352 16.48 -8.35 -11.88
CA THR A 352 15.82 -9.65 -12.01
C THR A 352 16.86 -10.75 -12.13
N VAL A 353 16.53 -11.92 -11.59
CA VAL A 353 17.31 -13.15 -11.73
C VAL A 353 16.39 -14.34 -11.97
N SER A 354 16.70 -15.16 -12.97
CA SER A 354 16.00 -16.41 -13.25
C SER A 354 16.74 -17.62 -12.66
N SER A 355 16.01 -18.73 -12.50
CA SER A 355 16.62 -20.01 -12.11
C SER A 355 17.62 -20.53 -13.15
N GLU A 356 17.48 -20.12 -14.42
CA GLU A 356 18.40 -20.49 -15.49
C GLU A 356 19.77 -19.81 -15.32
N GLU A 357 19.77 -18.54 -14.88
CA GLU A 357 21.00 -17.78 -14.62
C GLU A 357 21.82 -18.37 -13.45
N MET A 358 21.15 -19.00 -12.48
CA MET A 358 21.82 -19.70 -11.37
C MET A 358 22.66 -20.90 -11.86
N GLY A 359 22.28 -21.49 -12.99
CA GLY A 359 22.91 -22.67 -13.57
C GLY A 359 22.52 -23.99 -12.89
N GLY A 360 22.99 -25.10 -13.48
CA GLY A 360 22.78 -26.44 -12.93
C GLY A 360 23.79 -26.78 -11.82
N GLY A 361 23.32 -27.42 -10.76
CA GLY A 361 24.17 -27.88 -9.65
C GLY A 361 23.34 -28.65 -8.61
N ASN A 362 24.00 -29.47 -7.78
CA ASN A 362 23.38 -30.08 -6.63
C ASN A 362 23.56 -29.17 -5.41
N PHE A 363 22.53 -28.40 -5.06
CA PHE A 363 22.56 -27.46 -3.94
C PHE A 363 21.92 -28.05 -2.66
N SER A 364 21.94 -29.37 -2.50
CA SER A 364 21.39 -30.04 -1.31
C SER A 364 22.37 -29.99 -0.12
N GLY A 365 21.82 -29.85 1.09
CA GLY A 365 22.61 -29.80 2.32
C GLY A 365 23.52 -28.57 2.38
N LEU A 366 24.74 -28.74 2.91
CA LEU A 366 25.78 -27.72 2.92
C LEU A 366 26.64 -27.87 1.65
N SER A 367 26.39 -27.01 0.65
CA SER A 367 26.94 -27.09 -0.71
C SER A 367 27.82 -25.88 -1.01
N PRO A 368 29.13 -26.09 -1.23
CA PRO A 368 30.02 -25.05 -1.75
C PRO A 368 29.60 -24.53 -3.14
N GLU A 369 28.95 -25.36 -3.94
CA GLU A 369 28.47 -25.01 -5.28
C GLU A 369 27.38 -23.93 -5.22
N LEU A 370 26.53 -23.95 -4.18
CA LEU A 370 25.53 -22.91 -3.93
C LEU A 370 26.21 -21.56 -3.70
N VAL A 371 27.24 -21.54 -2.84
CA VAL A 371 28.01 -20.32 -2.55
C VAL A 371 28.65 -19.77 -3.83
N LEU A 372 29.33 -20.62 -4.60
CA LEU A 372 29.96 -20.21 -5.86
C LEU A 372 28.96 -19.73 -6.90
N ALA A 373 27.79 -20.36 -7.00
CA ALA A 373 26.76 -19.95 -7.94
C ALA A 373 26.16 -18.59 -7.58
N VAL A 374 25.85 -18.33 -6.31
CA VAL A 374 25.36 -17.02 -5.87
C VAL A 374 26.44 -15.94 -6.01
N GLU A 375 27.69 -16.21 -5.66
CA GLU A 375 28.78 -15.24 -5.81
C GLU A 375 29.06 -14.89 -7.30
N ARG A 376 28.90 -15.86 -8.22
CA ARG A 376 28.93 -15.56 -9.66
C ARG A 376 27.82 -14.60 -10.08
N LEU A 377 26.58 -14.80 -9.59
CA LEU A 377 25.47 -13.90 -9.87
C LEU A 377 25.71 -12.51 -9.29
N ARG A 378 26.15 -12.45 -8.03
CA ARG A 378 26.49 -11.21 -7.32
C ARG A 378 27.54 -10.41 -8.09
N ALA A 379 28.62 -11.06 -8.54
CA ALA A 379 29.66 -10.42 -9.33
C ALA A 379 29.17 -9.98 -10.72
N ALA A 380 28.36 -10.79 -11.39
CA ALA A 380 27.85 -10.49 -12.73
C ALA A 380 26.85 -9.32 -12.74
N LYS A 381 26.05 -9.17 -11.68
CA LYS A 381 24.98 -8.16 -11.58
C LYS A 381 25.31 -6.99 -10.65
N ASP A 382 26.51 -6.98 -10.06
CA ASP A 382 26.95 -5.94 -9.12
C ASP A 382 25.98 -5.79 -7.92
N TRP A 383 25.65 -6.91 -7.27
CA TRP A 383 24.75 -6.90 -6.11
C TRP A 383 25.48 -6.51 -4.82
N PRO A 384 24.88 -5.66 -3.97
CA PRO A 384 25.37 -5.45 -2.62
C PRO A 384 25.18 -6.72 -1.78
N ARG A 385 25.92 -6.83 -0.67
CA ARG A 385 25.81 -7.96 0.27
C ARG A 385 24.37 -8.14 0.79
N PHE A 386 23.71 -7.04 1.13
CA PHE A 386 22.39 -7.02 1.74
C PHE A 386 21.34 -6.65 0.71
N VAL A 387 20.40 -7.56 0.46
CA VAL A 387 19.34 -7.38 -0.53
C VAL A 387 18.00 -7.84 0.02
N TYR A 388 16.93 -7.40 -0.62
CA TYR A 388 15.60 -7.92 -0.47
C TYR A 388 15.22 -8.73 -1.72
N ILE A 389 14.55 -9.86 -1.52
CA ILE A 389 14.07 -10.69 -2.63
C ILE A 389 12.56 -10.86 -2.58
N ARG A 390 11.94 -10.94 -3.75
CA ARG A 390 10.56 -11.40 -3.92
C ARG A 390 10.36 -11.92 -5.35
N PRO A 391 9.33 -12.73 -5.63
CA PRO A 391 8.96 -13.11 -6.98
C PRO A 391 8.60 -11.88 -7.82
N THR A 392 8.93 -11.91 -9.11
CA THR A 392 8.53 -10.84 -10.04
C THR A 392 7.01 -10.81 -10.23
N GLU A 393 6.48 -9.68 -10.70
CA GLU A 393 5.05 -9.57 -11.04
C GLU A 393 4.59 -10.66 -12.02
N GLN A 394 5.46 -11.06 -12.97
CA GLN A 394 5.18 -12.12 -13.92
C GLN A 394 5.17 -13.51 -13.25
N ALA A 395 6.09 -13.78 -12.32
CA ALA A 395 6.14 -15.02 -11.56
C ALA A 395 4.90 -15.17 -10.63
N LEU A 396 4.44 -14.08 -10.01
CA LEU A 396 3.23 -14.06 -9.18
C LEU A 396 1.95 -14.39 -9.97
N ARG A 397 1.86 -13.95 -11.23
CA ARG A 397 0.71 -14.29 -12.09
C ARG A 397 0.64 -15.79 -12.41
N ARG A 398 1.79 -16.46 -12.52
CA ARG A 398 1.87 -17.90 -12.79
C ARG A 398 1.51 -18.75 -11.56
N SER A 399 1.67 -18.23 -10.34
CA SER A 399 1.29 -18.92 -9.11
C SER A 399 -0.22 -18.83 -8.79
N GLY A 400 -1.03 -18.18 -9.64
CA GLY A 400 -2.48 -18.10 -9.50
C GLY A 400 -2.96 -17.19 -8.37
N ALA A 401 -2.10 -16.31 -7.85
CA ALA A 401 -2.34 -15.53 -6.65
C ALA A 401 -2.61 -14.05 -6.93
N GLU A 402 -3.73 -13.75 -7.62
CA GLU A 402 -4.31 -12.41 -7.59
C GLU A 402 -4.96 -12.18 -6.23
N GLY A 403 -4.15 -11.75 -5.26
CA GLY A 403 -4.65 -11.33 -3.95
C GLY A 403 -3.71 -11.71 -2.81
N ARG A 404 -2.64 -10.94 -2.63
CA ARG A 404 -1.91 -10.84 -1.35
C ARG A 404 -1.42 -12.18 -0.80
N ASP A 405 -0.58 -12.83 -1.62
CA ASP A 405 0.23 -13.97 -1.22
C ASP A 405 1.26 -13.56 -0.15
N LYS A 406 1.62 -14.46 0.75
CA LYS A 406 2.80 -14.27 1.62
C LYS A 406 4.06 -14.07 0.78
N ASP A 407 4.06 -14.65 -0.42
CA ASP A 407 5.15 -14.59 -1.38
C ASP A 407 5.38 -13.18 -1.94
N THR A 408 4.49 -12.19 -1.73
CA THR A 408 4.71 -10.82 -2.22
C THR A 408 5.59 -9.96 -1.32
N LYS A 409 5.78 -10.35 -0.05
CA LYS A 409 6.57 -9.57 0.90
C LYS A 409 8.05 -9.75 0.64
N PRO A 410 8.84 -8.65 0.55
CA PRO A 410 10.27 -8.75 0.40
C PRO A 410 10.90 -9.48 1.59
N VAL A 411 11.81 -10.41 1.30
CA VAL A 411 12.59 -11.16 2.29
C VAL A 411 14.01 -10.62 2.28
N PHE A 412 14.51 -10.22 3.46
CA PHE A 412 15.90 -9.83 3.64
C PHE A 412 16.84 -11.03 3.43
N ILE A 413 17.92 -10.82 2.69
CA ILE A 413 18.97 -11.80 2.40
C ILE A 413 20.32 -11.14 2.67
N ASP A 414 21.11 -11.77 3.55
CA ASP A 414 22.55 -11.53 3.65
C ASP A 414 23.29 -12.55 2.79
N LEU A 415 23.88 -12.10 1.68
CA LEU A 415 24.58 -12.98 0.73
C LEU A 415 25.86 -13.59 1.28
N GLU A 416 26.32 -13.20 2.47
CA GLU A 416 27.45 -13.84 3.16
C GLU A 416 27.01 -14.89 4.21
N SER A 417 25.71 -15.12 4.37
CA SER A 417 25.16 -16.12 5.29
C SER A 417 24.61 -17.32 4.53
N TYR A 418 25.17 -18.50 4.77
CA TYR A 418 24.76 -19.73 4.10
C TYR A 418 23.26 -20.03 4.24
N LEU A 419 22.68 -19.77 5.42
CA LEU A 419 21.24 -19.96 5.66
C LEU A 419 20.39 -19.08 4.73
N PHE A 420 20.83 -17.83 4.49
CA PHE A 420 20.15 -16.93 3.58
C PHE A 420 20.36 -17.31 2.11
N LEU A 421 21.51 -17.91 1.76
CA LEU A 421 21.71 -18.48 0.43
C LEU A 421 20.75 -19.66 0.16
N GLU A 422 20.52 -20.52 1.14
CA GLU A 422 19.52 -21.58 1.03
C GLU A 422 18.10 -21.02 0.87
N ILE A 423 17.75 -19.98 1.63
CA ILE A 423 16.44 -19.29 1.48
C ILE A 423 16.32 -18.72 0.08
N PHE A 424 17.32 -17.96 -0.38
CA PHE A 424 17.38 -17.40 -1.72
C PHE A 424 17.14 -18.47 -2.80
N HIS A 425 17.90 -19.56 -2.75
CA HIS A 425 17.78 -20.65 -3.71
C HIS A 425 16.38 -21.28 -3.67
N ARG A 426 15.82 -21.58 -2.50
CA ARG A 426 14.47 -22.16 -2.38
C ARG A 426 13.39 -21.24 -2.97
N TRP A 427 13.50 -19.93 -2.75
CA TRP A 427 12.60 -18.95 -3.35
C TRP A 427 12.74 -18.91 -4.87
N LEU A 428 13.98 -18.92 -5.38
CA LEU A 428 14.25 -18.91 -6.82
C LEU A 428 13.76 -20.19 -7.50
N SER A 429 14.01 -21.36 -6.92
CA SER A 429 13.51 -22.64 -7.45
C SER A 429 11.98 -22.70 -7.45
N LYS A 430 11.33 -22.12 -6.43
CA LYS A 430 9.85 -22.10 -6.32
C LYS A 430 9.23 -21.15 -7.33
N ALA A 431 9.76 -19.93 -7.47
CA ALA A 431 9.17 -18.88 -8.29
C ALA A 431 9.64 -18.90 -9.75
N GLY A 432 10.79 -19.51 -10.03
CA GLY A 432 11.48 -19.49 -11.33
C GLY A 432 12.19 -18.17 -11.64
N GLU A 433 11.70 -17.05 -11.10
CA GLU A 433 12.29 -15.73 -11.26
C GLU A 433 12.05 -14.87 -10.03
N LEU A 434 13.07 -14.13 -9.60
CA LEU A 434 13.01 -13.18 -8.49
C LEU A 434 13.39 -11.77 -8.92
N GLU A 435 12.72 -10.79 -8.33
CA GLU A 435 13.20 -9.42 -8.22
C GLU A 435 14.09 -9.32 -6.97
N ILE A 436 15.28 -8.75 -7.17
CA ILE A 436 16.26 -8.42 -6.14
C ILE A 436 16.28 -6.91 -6.01
N THR A 437 16.16 -6.38 -4.79
CA THR A 437 16.24 -4.95 -4.51
C THR A 437 17.34 -4.71 -3.50
N GLU A 438 18.11 -3.64 -3.66
CA GLU A 438 19.13 -3.28 -2.66
C GLU A 438 18.52 -3.03 -1.27
N MET A 439 19.26 -3.33 -0.21
CA MET A 439 18.92 -2.82 1.12
C MET A 439 19.30 -1.34 1.23
N LEU A 440 18.29 -0.47 1.27
CA LEU A 440 18.46 0.96 1.47
C LEU A 440 17.41 1.51 2.46
N PRO A 441 17.79 2.16 3.57
CA PRO A 441 19.16 2.47 4.01
C PRO A 441 20.04 1.23 4.20
N ALA A 442 21.33 1.33 3.87
CA ALA A 442 22.29 0.26 4.17
C ALA A 442 22.50 0.16 5.69
N PRO A 443 22.97 -0.97 6.24
CA PRO A 443 23.16 -1.12 7.69
C PRO A 443 24.02 -0.03 8.32
N ASP A 444 25.06 0.43 7.62
CA ASP A 444 25.93 1.50 8.09
C ASP A 444 25.28 2.89 8.05
N ASP A 445 24.16 3.05 7.33
CA ASP A 445 23.36 4.27 7.21
C ASP A 445 22.10 4.25 8.08
N LEU A 446 21.98 3.26 8.97
CA LEU A 446 20.99 3.24 10.04
C LEU A 446 21.48 4.11 11.20
N TRP A 447 21.02 5.35 11.23
CA TRP A 447 21.44 6.35 12.21
C TRP A 447 20.76 6.20 13.58
N TRP A 448 19.57 5.59 13.64
CA TRP A 448 18.87 5.34 14.91
C TRP A 448 19.58 4.22 15.68
N GLN A 449 20.15 4.55 16.83
CA GLN A 449 20.94 3.63 17.65
C GLN A 449 20.36 3.53 19.05
N GLU A 450 20.33 2.31 19.56
CA GLU A 450 19.95 1.98 20.93
C GLU A 450 21.06 1.17 21.60
N ALA A 451 20.94 0.92 22.91
CA ALA A 451 21.97 0.25 23.72
C ALA A 451 22.36 -1.15 23.20
N ASP A 452 21.45 -1.83 22.49
CA ASP A 452 21.63 -3.16 21.91
C ASP A 452 21.82 -3.14 20.37
N GLY A 453 21.93 -1.94 19.76
CA GLY A 453 22.31 -1.80 18.35
C GLY A 453 21.45 -0.84 17.52
N ARG A 454 21.71 -0.84 16.22
CA ARG A 454 21.02 0.00 15.23
C ARG A 454 19.58 -0.47 15.00
N ARG A 455 18.70 0.47 14.64
CA ARG A 455 17.29 0.21 14.28
C ARG A 455 17.00 0.67 12.87
N THR A 456 16.19 -0.12 12.16
CA THR A 456 15.44 0.39 11.02
C THR A 456 14.20 1.11 11.55
N PHE A 457 13.87 2.25 10.98
CA PHE A 457 12.63 2.95 11.28
C PHE A 457 12.06 3.53 9.98
N GLU A 458 10.77 3.89 10.02
CA GLU A 458 10.04 4.47 8.91
C GLU A 458 8.97 5.40 9.46
N LEU A 459 8.75 6.52 8.79
CA LEU A 459 7.77 7.53 9.14
C LEU A 459 6.60 7.45 8.17
N ARG A 460 5.40 7.12 8.67
CA ARG A 460 4.14 7.25 7.93
C ARG A 460 3.73 8.73 7.94
N THR A 461 3.85 9.40 6.81
CA THR A 461 3.50 10.83 6.68
C THR A 461 2.27 11.03 5.79
N LEU A 462 1.65 12.20 5.91
CA LEU A 462 0.59 12.65 5.00
C LEU A 462 1.07 13.90 4.28
N ILE A 463 1.15 13.83 2.95
CA ILE A 463 1.37 15.01 2.12
C ILE A 463 0.02 15.69 1.94
N VAL A 464 -0.03 17.01 2.15
CA VAL A 464 -1.24 17.82 2.06
C VAL A 464 -1.05 18.93 1.02
N PRO A 465 -2.15 19.46 0.43
CA PRO A 465 -2.10 20.69 -0.35
C PRO A 465 -1.45 21.82 0.47
N ARG A 466 -0.69 22.70 -0.20
CA ARG A 466 -0.10 23.90 0.40
C ARG A 466 -1.12 25.02 0.56
#